data_AF-A0A8B7ZV57-F1
#
_entry.id   AF-A0A8B7ZV57-F1
#
_cell.length_a   1.000
_cell.length_b   1.000
_cell.length_c   1.000
_cell.angle_alpha   90.00
_cell.angle_beta   90.00
_cell.angle_gamma   90.00
#
_symmetry.space_group_name_H-M   'P 1'
#
loop_
_entity.id
_entity.type
_entity.pdbx_description
1 polymer ?
#
loop_
_entity_poly.entity_id
_entity_poly.type
_entity_poly.pdbx_seq_one_letter_code
_entity_poly.pdbx_strand_id
1 'polypeptide(L)'
;MLGVLLLYVILLSGVESNWDAGNSDLSEQHLGFSHVNMTCNDAGNVCQHCFTTLFYGQRFLAVTEITREPYKFQFSVHEGNRDRIWYFTQDDPGEEYRWCETPHVEPSEDIPVAYRYTLCFQNIFAGLSIPSGCRRPVAVVTHDSHNYHQEIRGQQILLCLP
;
A
#
# COMPACT_ATOMS: atom_id res chain seq x y z
N MET A 1 -4.98 -13.01 36.53
CA MET A 1 -6.13 -13.03 35.59
C MET A 1 -6.32 -11.73 34.82
N LEU A 2 -6.14 -10.55 35.42
CA LEU A 2 -6.27 -9.26 34.73
C LEU A 2 -5.33 -9.10 33.50
N GLY A 3 -4.08 -9.55 33.61
CA GLY A 3 -3.09 -9.42 32.52
C GLY A 3 -3.40 -10.26 31.27
N VAL A 4 -4.05 -11.42 31.44
CA VAL A 4 -4.48 -12.26 30.30
C VAL A 4 -5.66 -11.61 29.59
N LEU A 5 -6.58 -11.00 30.34
CA LEU A 5 -7.73 -10.29 29.81
C LEU A 5 -7.31 -9.03 29.04
N LEU A 6 -6.29 -8.31 29.53
CA LEU A 6 -5.69 -7.18 28.81
C LEU A 6 -5.05 -7.60 27.48
N LEU A 7 -4.37 -8.76 27.46
CA LEU A 7 -3.77 -9.30 26.25
C LEU A 7 -4.83 -9.65 25.20
N TYR A 8 -5.97 -10.22 25.61
CA TYR A 8 -7.09 -10.48 24.71
C TYR A 8 -7.70 -9.18 24.15
N VAL A 9 -7.81 -8.12 24.96
CA VAL A 9 -8.32 -6.83 24.47
C VAL A 9 -7.36 -6.19 23.45
N ILE A 10 -6.04 -6.28 23.67
CA ILE A 10 -5.03 -5.76 22.72
C ILE A 10 -4.99 -6.59 21.43
N LEU A 11 -5.22 -7.91 21.51
CA LEU A 11 -5.30 -8.79 20.34
C LEU A 11 -6.62 -8.66 19.57
N LEU A 12 -7.66 -8.09 20.19
CA LEU A 12 -8.98 -7.86 19.59
C LEU A 12 -9.18 -6.41 19.11
N SER A 13 -8.30 -5.47 19.47
CA SER A 13 -8.27 -4.16 18.82
C SER A 13 -7.91 -4.35 17.36
N GLY A 14 -8.89 -4.13 16.47
CA GLY A 14 -8.67 -4.10 15.03
C GLY A 14 -7.59 -3.08 14.69
N VAL A 15 -6.76 -3.40 13.69
CA VAL A 15 -5.79 -2.44 13.17
C VAL A 15 -6.58 -1.45 12.33
N GLU A 16 -6.91 -0.31 12.91
CA GLU A 16 -7.62 0.76 12.20
C GLU A 16 -6.67 1.51 11.27
N SER A 17 -7.20 2.00 10.16
CA SER A 17 -6.47 2.88 9.25
C SER A 17 -6.06 4.16 9.98
N ASN A 18 -4.89 4.71 9.66
CA ASN A 18 -4.31 5.86 10.37
C ASN A 18 -4.90 7.23 9.96
N TRP A 19 -6.15 7.25 9.52
CA TRP A 19 -6.85 8.46 9.09
C TRP A 19 -7.72 9.02 10.19
N ASP A 20 -7.64 10.33 10.41
CA ASP A 20 -8.62 11.04 11.24
C ASP A 20 -10.02 10.98 10.61
N ALA A 21 -11.03 10.69 11.42
CA ALA A 21 -12.42 10.42 11.04
C ALA A 21 -13.13 11.55 10.26
N GLY A 22 -12.51 12.73 10.11
CA GLY A 22 -13.07 13.88 9.42
C GLY A 22 -12.82 13.92 7.90
N ASN A 23 -11.87 13.12 7.38
CA ASN A 23 -11.47 13.17 5.97
C ASN A 23 -11.09 11.80 5.37
N SER A 24 -11.36 10.72 6.11
CA SER A 24 -11.13 9.34 5.67
C SER A 24 -12.27 8.85 4.78
N ASP A 25 -11.94 8.11 3.73
CA ASP A 25 -12.92 7.20 3.14
C ASP A 25 -13.24 6.12 4.19
N LEU A 26 -14.50 6.06 4.63
CA LEU A 26 -14.96 5.08 5.62
C LEU A 26 -14.72 3.64 5.14
N SER A 27 -14.63 3.41 3.82
CA SER A 27 -14.32 2.09 3.29
C SER A 27 -12.90 1.65 3.61
N GLU A 28 -11.97 2.54 3.95
CA GLU A 28 -10.56 2.21 4.19
C GLU A 28 -10.24 1.98 5.68
N GLN A 29 -11.19 2.21 6.60
CA GLN A 29 -10.95 2.19 8.05
C GLN A 29 -10.47 0.86 8.63
N HIS A 30 -10.77 -0.25 7.96
CA HIS A 30 -10.41 -1.60 8.39
C HIS A 30 -9.03 -2.04 7.88
N LEU A 31 -8.35 -1.19 7.08
CA LEU A 31 -7.04 -1.50 6.52
C LEU A 31 -5.96 -1.25 7.58
N GLY A 32 -5.07 -2.22 7.76
CA GLY A 32 -3.92 -2.04 8.63
C GLY A 32 -2.98 -0.96 8.10
N PHE A 33 -2.42 -0.15 8.99
CA PHE A 33 -1.46 0.90 8.61
C PHE A 33 -0.02 0.52 9.01
N SER A 34 0.91 0.66 8.08
CA SER A 34 2.34 0.45 8.30
C SER A 34 3.16 1.55 7.65
N HIS A 35 4.41 1.72 8.07
CA HIS A 35 5.38 2.57 7.37
C HIS A 35 6.61 1.76 7.01
N VAL A 36 7.24 2.11 5.89
CA VAL A 36 8.47 1.49 5.42
C VAL A 36 9.47 2.55 4.99
N ASN A 37 10.69 2.42 5.47
CA ASN A 37 11.81 3.19 4.97
C ASN A 37 12.33 2.52 3.69
N MET A 38 12.34 3.28 2.60
CA MET A 38 12.81 2.80 1.30
C MET A 38 14.33 2.71 1.27
N THR A 39 14.85 1.77 0.49
CA THR A 39 16.27 1.65 0.21
C THR A 39 16.59 2.43 -1.04
N CYS A 40 17.51 3.40 -0.95
CA CYS A 40 17.94 4.19 -2.10
C CYS A 40 19.28 3.72 -2.65
N ASN A 41 19.50 3.94 -3.95
CA ASN A 41 20.80 3.78 -4.57
C ASN A 41 21.81 4.84 -4.08
N ASP A 42 23.09 4.69 -4.47
CA ASP A 42 24.18 5.58 -4.03
C ASP A 42 23.94 7.06 -4.39
N ALA A 43 23.30 7.32 -5.53
CA ALA A 43 22.94 8.68 -5.96
C ALA A 43 21.72 9.24 -5.21
N GLY A 44 20.97 8.42 -4.49
CA GLY A 44 19.76 8.81 -3.77
C GLY A 44 18.60 9.25 -4.69
N ASN A 45 18.69 8.96 -5.99
CA ASN A 45 17.71 9.38 -7.00
C ASN A 45 16.68 8.30 -7.31
N VAL A 46 16.98 7.03 -7.01
CA VAL A 46 16.06 5.89 -7.12
C VAL A 46 15.97 5.23 -5.76
N CYS A 47 14.76 5.12 -5.23
CA CYS A 47 14.47 4.49 -3.95
C CYS A 47 13.41 3.42 -4.13
N GLN A 48 13.62 2.25 -3.54
CA GLN A 48 12.79 1.07 -3.73
C GLN A 48 12.38 0.42 -2.41
N HIS A 49 11.21 -0.18 -2.41
CA HIS A 49 10.75 -1.11 -1.39
C HIS A 49 10.26 -2.39 -2.08
N CYS A 50 10.80 -3.53 -1.68
CA CYS A 50 10.45 -4.82 -2.23
C CYS A 50 9.83 -5.69 -1.15
N PHE A 51 8.72 -6.35 -1.45
CA PHE A 51 8.12 -7.35 -0.56
C PHE A 51 7.58 -8.53 -1.35
N THR A 52 7.54 -9.68 -0.70
CA THR A 52 6.95 -10.89 -1.26
C THR A 52 5.57 -11.08 -0.65
N THR A 53 4.58 -11.37 -1.50
CA THR A 53 3.22 -11.70 -1.05
C THR A 53 2.77 -13.04 -1.61
N LEU A 54 1.82 -13.67 -0.93
CA LEU A 54 1.18 -14.92 -1.33
C LEU A 54 -0.27 -14.61 -1.69
N PHE A 55 -0.66 -14.89 -2.94
CA PHE A 55 -2.02 -14.71 -3.43
C PHE A 55 -2.48 -16.01 -4.09
N TYR A 56 -3.56 -16.61 -3.60
CA TYR A 56 -4.04 -17.95 -4.01
C TYR A 56 -2.96 -19.05 -4.08
N GLY A 57 -2.00 -19.03 -3.15
CA GLY A 57 -0.91 -20.01 -3.10
C GLY A 57 0.25 -19.73 -4.07
N GLN A 58 0.10 -18.75 -4.95
CA GLN A 58 1.17 -18.24 -5.81
C GLN A 58 1.94 -17.13 -5.10
N ARG A 59 3.25 -17.07 -5.38
CA ARG A 59 4.17 -16.11 -4.75
C ARG A 59 4.51 -15.01 -5.75
N PHE A 60 4.31 -13.76 -5.32
CA PHE A 60 4.55 -12.58 -6.12
C PHE A 60 5.64 -11.72 -5.47
N LEU A 61 6.53 -11.17 -6.29
CA LEU A 61 7.44 -10.10 -5.86
C LEU A 61 6.80 -8.76 -6.24
N ALA A 62 6.43 -7.98 -5.23
CA ALA A 62 5.96 -6.61 -5.41
C ALA A 62 7.12 -5.64 -5.17
N VAL A 63 7.28 -4.68 -6.07
CA VAL A 63 8.31 -3.64 -5.99
C VAL A 63 7.65 -2.28 -6.14
N THR A 64 7.88 -1.42 -5.16
CA THR A 64 7.54 -0.01 -5.23
C THR A 64 8.81 0.80 -5.44
N GLU A 65 8.86 1.64 -6.46
CA GLU A 65 9.98 2.48 -6.84
C GLU A 65 9.57 3.94 -6.92
N ILE A 66 10.42 4.83 -6.40
CA ILE A 66 10.34 6.28 -6.59
C ILE A 66 11.64 6.74 -7.24
N THR A 67 11.52 7.39 -8.39
CA THR A 67 12.59 8.11 -9.08
C THR A 67 12.37 9.61 -8.91
N ARG A 68 13.42 10.39 -8.65
CA ARG A 68 13.31 11.84 -8.45
C ARG A 68 13.30 12.67 -9.74
N GLU A 69 14.06 12.25 -10.75
CA GLU A 69 14.27 13.04 -11.98
C GLU A 69 14.21 12.12 -13.22
N PRO A 70 13.11 12.17 -14.01
CA PRO A 70 11.84 12.82 -13.70
C PRO A 70 11.16 12.18 -12.47
N TYR A 71 10.26 12.90 -11.78
CA TYR A 71 9.53 12.31 -10.67
C TYR A 71 8.61 11.21 -11.20
N LYS A 72 8.95 9.97 -10.87
CA LYS A 72 8.22 8.78 -11.31
C LYS A 72 7.99 7.91 -10.10
N PHE A 73 6.74 7.54 -9.89
CA PHE A 73 6.39 6.45 -9.01
C PHE A 73 6.05 5.23 -9.87
N GLN A 74 6.50 4.07 -9.44
CA GLN A 74 6.22 2.82 -10.11
C GLN A 74 5.90 1.75 -9.08
N PHE A 75 4.86 0.97 -9.36
CA PHE A 75 4.55 -0.27 -8.67
C PHE A 75 4.58 -1.40 -9.67
N SER A 76 5.35 -2.44 -9.40
CA SER A 76 5.40 -3.63 -10.23
C SER A 76 5.15 -4.89 -9.42
N VAL A 77 4.49 -5.85 -10.07
CA VAL A 77 4.24 -7.18 -9.54
C VAL A 77 4.80 -8.18 -10.53
N HIS A 78 5.72 -9.00 -10.05
CA HIS A 78 6.47 -9.98 -10.83
C HIS A 78 6.04 -11.39 -10.43
N GLU A 79 5.66 -12.19 -11.43
CA GLU A 79 5.26 -13.59 -11.30
C GLU A 79 5.89 -14.43 -12.42
N GLY A 80 7.09 -14.96 -12.20
CA GLY A 80 7.79 -15.78 -13.20
C GLY A 80 7.99 -15.05 -14.53
N ASN A 81 7.10 -15.31 -15.49
CA ASN A 81 7.11 -14.70 -16.84
C ASN A 81 6.08 -13.57 -17.03
N ARG A 82 5.28 -13.23 -16.02
CA ARG A 82 4.27 -12.17 -16.08
C ARG A 82 4.70 -11.02 -15.20
N ASP A 83 4.91 -9.87 -15.83
CA ASP A 83 5.18 -8.61 -15.14
C ASP A 83 3.99 -7.67 -15.36
N ARG A 84 3.45 -7.15 -14.26
CA ARG A 84 2.50 -6.04 -14.29
C ARG A 84 3.19 -4.82 -13.73
N ILE A 85 3.12 -3.71 -14.45
CA ILE A 85 3.76 -2.46 -14.06
C ILE A 85 2.72 -1.36 -14.17
N TRP A 86 2.55 -0.66 -13.06
CA TRP A 86 1.79 0.57 -12.96
C TRP A 86 2.76 1.69 -12.64
N TYR A 87 2.61 2.82 -13.30
CA TYR A 87 3.45 3.97 -13.01
C TYR A 87 2.68 5.27 -13.27
N PHE A 88 3.08 6.30 -12.55
CA PHE A 88 2.72 7.66 -12.87
C PHE A 88 3.98 8.52 -12.85
N THR A 89 3.97 9.56 -13.67
CA THR A 89 5.04 10.55 -13.75
C THR A 89 4.45 11.93 -13.53
N GLN A 90 5.25 12.81 -12.94
CA GLN A 90 4.86 14.18 -12.64
C GLN A 90 6.07 15.08 -12.80
N ASP A 91 5.83 16.31 -13.25
CA ASP A 91 6.90 17.28 -13.52
C ASP A 91 7.37 17.96 -12.22
N ASP A 92 6.44 18.32 -11.33
CA ASP A 92 6.74 18.95 -10.03
C ASP A 92 6.44 18.00 -8.87
N PRO A 93 7.42 17.40 -8.18
CA PRO A 93 7.18 16.46 -7.07
C PRO A 93 6.47 17.05 -5.84
N GLY A 94 6.30 18.38 -5.77
CA GLY A 94 5.61 19.08 -4.69
C GLY A 94 4.09 19.16 -4.86
N GLU A 95 3.55 18.93 -6.06
CA GLU A 95 2.11 18.97 -6.30
C GLU A 95 1.41 17.73 -5.74
N GLU A 96 0.24 17.93 -5.11
CA GLU A 96 -0.57 16.85 -4.57
C GLU A 96 -1.16 15.98 -5.67
N TYR A 97 -1.13 14.66 -5.48
CA TYR A 97 -1.71 13.68 -6.38
C TYR A 97 -2.44 12.58 -5.61
N ARG A 98 -3.47 12.04 -6.26
CA ARG A 98 -4.07 10.75 -5.93
C ARG A 98 -4.39 10.03 -7.24
N TRP A 99 -3.75 8.89 -7.45
CA TRP A 99 -3.99 8.03 -8.60
C TRP A 99 -4.45 6.67 -8.10
N CYS A 100 -5.59 6.20 -8.61
CA CYS A 100 -6.20 4.94 -8.20
C CYS A 100 -6.58 4.11 -9.42
N GLU A 101 -6.29 2.82 -9.37
CA GLU A 101 -6.86 1.84 -10.28
C GLU A 101 -7.73 0.84 -9.51
N THR A 102 -8.89 0.51 -10.07
CA THR A 102 -9.81 -0.51 -9.53
C THR A 102 -10.12 -1.59 -10.56
N PRO A 103 -9.12 -2.38 -10.95
CA PRO A 103 -9.29 -3.48 -11.90
C PRO A 103 -10.19 -4.58 -11.34
N HIS A 104 -11.10 -5.00 -12.20
CA HIS A 104 -11.88 -6.22 -12.04
C HIS A 104 -11.12 -7.36 -12.71
N VAL A 105 -10.86 -8.42 -11.95
CA VAL A 105 -10.21 -9.62 -12.45
C VAL A 105 -11.23 -10.73 -12.50
N GLU A 106 -11.53 -11.17 -13.72
CA GLU A 106 -12.36 -12.33 -13.98
C GLU A 106 -11.63 -13.62 -13.56
N PRO A 107 -12.37 -14.70 -13.21
CA PRO A 107 -11.77 -15.99 -12.91
C PRO A 107 -10.88 -16.48 -14.06
N SER A 108 -9.75 -17.09 -13.72
CA SER A 108 -8.80 -17.70 -14.65
C SER A 108 -8.36 -19.08 -14.14
N GLU A 109 -7.56 -19.79 -14.93
CA GLU A 109 -6.95 -21.07 -14.50
C GLU A 109 -6.07 -20.90 -13.24
N ASP A 110 -5.42 -19.73 -13.11
CA ASP A 110 -4.52 -19.41 -12.00
C ASP A 110 -5.30 -18.89 -10.78
N ILE A 111 -6.40 -18.17 -11.00
CA ILE A 111 -7.20 -17.55 -9.94
C ILE A 111 -8.68 -17.93 -10.14
N PRO A 112 -9.21 -18.91 -9.39
CA PRO A 112 -10.50 -19.53 -9.68
C PRO A 112 -11.72 -18.69 -9.29
N VAL A 113 -11.51 -17.46 -8.82
CA VAL A 113 -12.59 -16.59 -8.33
C VAL A 113 -12.42 -15.17 -8.87
N ALA A 114 -13.55 -14.53 -9.14
CA ALA A 114 -13.56 -13.12 -9.48
C ALA A 114 -13.18 -12.29 -8.26
N TYR A 115 -12.33 -11.29 -8.45
CA TYR A 115 -11.99 -10.34 -7.41
C TYR A 115 -11.82 -8.95 -7.99
N ARG A 116 -12.08 -7.94 -7.14
CA ARG A 116 -11.77 -6.55 -7.42
C ARG A 116 -10.64 -6.15 -6.50
N TYR A 117 -9.61 -5.49 -7.01
CA TYR A 117 -8.61 -4.87 -6.16
C TYR A 117 -8.57 -3.37 -6.44
N THR A 118 -8.38 -2.57 -5.41
CA THR A 118 -8.08 -1.15 -5.54
C THR A 118 -6.63 -0.95 -5.18
N LEU A 119 -5.93 -0.19 -6.01
CA LEU A 119 -4.56 0.22 -5.78
C LEU A 119 -4.52 1.74 -5.93
N CYS A 120 -4.29 2.44 -4.83
CA CYS A 120 -4.17 3.90 -4.80
C CYS A 120 -2.78 4.33 -4.36
N PHE A 121 -2.30 5.39 -4.99
CA PHE A 121 -1.04 6.06 -4.68
C PHE A 121 -1.32 7.54 -4.51
N GLN A 122 -0.84 8.12 -3.41
CA GLN A 122 -1.06 9.52 -3.12
C GLN A 122 0.04 10.11 -2.25
N ASN A 123 0.33 11.40 -2.38
CA ASN A 123 1.20 12.16 -1.48
C ASN A 123 0.41 13.12 -0.57
N ILE A 124 -0.87 12.83 -0.35
CA ILE A 124 -1.74 13.58 0.55
C ILE A 124 -1.63 12.96 1.95
N PHE A 125 -1.05 13.71 2.90
CA PHE A 125 -0.82 13.25 4.27
C PHE A 125 -1.74 13.89 5.31
N ALA A 126 -2.63 14.79 4.89
CA ALA A 126 -3.56 15.46 5.78
C ALA A 126 -4.43 14.43 6.51
N GLY A 127 -4.41 14.47 7.85
CA GLY A 127 -5.15 13.52 8.68
C GLY A 127 -4.44 12.19 8.95
N LEU A 128 -3.18 12.02 8.53
CA LEU A 128 -2.34 10.87 8.89
C LEU A 128 -1.40 11.19 10.04
N SER A 129 -1.35 10.31 11.05
CA SER A 129 -0.31 10.41 12.09
C SER A 129 1.00 9.84 11.57
N ILE A 130 1.91 10.70 11.13
CA ILE A 130 3.21 10.26 10.58
C ILE A 130 4.07 9.69 11.71
N PRO A 131 4.47 8.40 11.65
CA PRO A 131 5.31 7.80 12.69
C PRO A 131 6.68 8.49 12.76
N SER A 132 7.24 8.62 13.95
CA SER A 132 8.55 9.25 14.16
C SER A 132 9.72 8.57 13.43
N GLY A 133 9.54 7.30 13.04
CA GLY A 133 10.47 6.55 12.19
C GLY A 133 10.48 6.98 10.72
N CYS A 134 9.47 7.74 10.27
CA CYS A 134 9.33 8.25 8.91
C CYS A 134 9.81 9.69 8.81
N ARG A 135 11.06 9.91 8.39
CA ARG A 135 11.64 11.26 8.32
C ARG A 135 11.11 12.10 7.16
N ARG A 136 10.89 11.45 6.02
CA ARG A 136 10.52 12.10 4.75
C ARG A 136 9.40 11.29 4.09
N PRO A 137 8.13 11.53 4.44
CA PRO A 137 7.00 10.86 3.82
C PRO A 137 6.95 11.24 2.33
N VAL A 138 6.68 10.26 1.47
CA VAL A 138 6.66 10.49 0.01
C VAL A 138 5.40 10.01 -0.68
N ALA A 139 4.84 8.88 -0.24
CA ALA A 139 3.58 8.40 -0.76
C ALA A 139 2.92 7.46 0.25
N VAL A 140 1.60 7.42 0.22
CA VAL A 140 0.80 6.36 0.82
C VAL A 140 0.35 5.46 -0.31
N VAL A 141 0.62 4.17 -0.15
CA VAL A 141 0.11 3.10 -1.01
C VAL A 141 -1.03 2.44 -0.28
N THR A 142 -2.23 2.60 -0.80
CA THR A 142 -3.39 1.83 -0.33
C THR A 142 -3.59 0.67 -1.31
N HIS A 143 -3.60 -0.54 -0.79
CA HIS A 143 -4.16 -1.66 -1.53
C HIS A 143 -5.33 -2.23 -0.75
N ASP A 144 -6.42 -2.50 -1.45
CA ASP A 144 -7.52 -3.28 -0.93
C ASP A 144 -7.95 -4.36 -1.94
N SER A 145 -8.50 -5.43 -1.42
CA SER A 145 -9.02 -6.55 -2.20
C SER A 145 -10.41 -6.88 -1.69
N HIS A 146 -11.34 -6.94 -2.63
CA HIS A 146 -12.74 -7.22 -2.39
C HIS A 146 -13.02 -8.60 -2.97
N ASN A 147 -13.17 -9.58 -2.08
CA ASN A 147 -13.56 -10.92 -2.48
C ASN A 147 -15.10 -11.04 -2.59
N TYR A 148 -15.59 -12.18 -3.07
CA TYR A 148 -17.02 -12.41 -3.32
C TYR A 148 -17.93 -12.20 -2.09
N HIS A 149 -17.40 -12.31 -0.87
CA HIS A 149 -18.14 -12.05 0.37
C HIS A 149 -18.15 -10.58 0.79
N GLN A 150 -17.60 -9.69 -0.04
CA GLN A 150 -17.36 -8.28 0.29
C GLN A 150 -16.47 -8.10 1.53
N GLU A 151 -15.75 -9.15 1.94
CA GLU A 151 -14.71 -9.00 2.96
C GLU A 151 -13.58 -8.23 2.30
N ILE A 152 -13.33 -7.03 2.82
CA ILE A 152 -12.25 -6.19 2.33
C ILE A 152 -11.00 -6.55 3.14
N ARG A 153 -9.94 -6.91 2.41
CA ARG A 153 -8.62 -7.13 2.97
C ARG A 153 -7.62 -6.24 2.28
N GLY A 154 -6.75 -5.62 3.06
CA GLY A 154 -5.67 -4.85 2.50
C GLY A 154 -4.89 -4.11 3.57
N GLN A 155 -4.04 -3.22 3.10
CA GLN A 155 -3.19 -2.42 3.97
C GLN A 155 -2.89 -1.08 3.33
N GLN A 156 -2.55 -0.13 4.20
CA GLN A 156 -1.96 1.13 3.83
C GLN A 156 -0.48 1.11 4.22
N ILE A 157 0.37 1.53 3.29
CA ILE A 157 1.82 1.61 3.49
C ILE A 157 2.24 3.05 3.26
N LEU A 158 2.71 3.72 4.32
CA LEU A 158 3.42 4.99 4.20
C LEU A 158 4.87 4.71 3.79
N LEU A 159 5.24 5.15 2.59
CA LEU A 159 6.60 5.11 2.09
C LEU A 159 7.36 6.33 2.59
N CYS A 160 8.56 6.07 3.11
CA CYS A 160 9.42 7.08 3.71
C CYS A 160 10.81 7.01 3.07
N LEU A 161 11.38 8.15 2.72
CA LEU A 161 12.78 8.23 2.31
C LEU A 161 13.70 8.26 3.55
N PRO A 162 14.91 7.68 3.45
CA PRO A 162 15.89 7.64 4.55
C PRO A 162 16.39 9.03 4.97
#